data_AF-A0A3N5XHH1-F1
#
_entry.id   AF-A0A3N5XHH1-F1
#
_cell.length_a   1.000
_cell.length_b   1.000
_cell.length_c   1.000
_cell.angle_alpha   90.00
_cell.angle_beta   90.00
_cell.angle_gamma   90.00
#
_symmetry.space_group_name_H-M   'P 1'
#
loop_
_entity.id
_entity.type
_entity.pdbx_description
1 polymer ?
#
loop_
_entity_poly.entity_id
_entity_poly.type
_entity_poly.pdbx_seq_one_letter_code
_entity_poly.pdbx_strand_id
1 'polypeptide(L)'
;MIKRPELFALRRYAKSGLSREVVQAYLQVLNVDSIRFNTDVRNPSLLKIVVPLLQFVESLPVYTRFTRRISNHAQKLRGAILNTREPIDLLYRAIPTALDIQPVQANEALDKRWKEELRTRLQEGLGELNNDFGHLNGEVQTAIMEAFGYKAGATELASFRKTVGKFIRPLIKTCRDIDLRPILGAFTSDLGDDIEWTQGIAGQVIKKPMDSWNDADIDPFLAQIIDVANRIISMHELIATSEGTDSPQSTVITSTGSDGIIKRKIIKVDKTTISNIRQKYSSVFDQPEQVRAALCAILFDSLKDSLKDRK
;
A
#
# COMPACT_ATOMS: atom_id res chain seq x y z
N MET A 1 29.11 34.13 24.72
CA MET A 1 29.21 33.09 23.67
C MET A 1 30.69 32.87 23.36
N ILE A 2 31.31 31.87 23.99
CA ILE A 2 32.76 31.63 23.87
C ILE A 2 32.99 30.84 22.58
N LYS A 3 33.67 31.46 21.59
CA LYS A 3 34.06 30.80 20.35
C LYS A 3 35.26 29.90 20.65
N ARG A 4 35.11 28.59 20.49
CA ARG A 4 36.18 27.57 20.64
C ARG A 4 36.70 27.15 19.26
N PRO A 5 37.66 27.89 18.67
CA PRO A 5 38.19 27.61 17.33
C PRO A 5 38.89 26.23 17.23
N GLU A 6 39.35 25.68 18.35
CA GLU A 6 39.94 24.33 18.44
C GLU A 6 38.99 23.16 18.13
N LEU A 7 37.67 23.42 18.04
CA LEU A 7 36.68 22.42 17.62
C LEU A 7 36.40 22.43 16.10
N PHE A 8 37.02 23.34 15.34
CA PHE A 8 36.79 23.48 13.90
C PHE A 8 38.03 23.10 13.12
N ALA A 9 37.98 21.96 12.41
CA ALA A 9 38.99 21.56 11.45
C ALA A 9 38.55 21.97 10.03
N LEU A 10 39.19 22.98 9.45
CA LEU A 10 39.04 23.32 8.04
C LEU A 10 39.88 22.34 7.19
N ARG A 11 39.26 21.23 6.75
CA ARG A 11 39.87 20.32 5.78
C ARG A 11 39.88 20.99 4.40
N ARG A 12 41.05 21.47 3.98
CA ARG A 12 41.27 22.01 2.63
C ARG A 12 41.45 20.86 1.65
N TYR A 13 40.45 20.63 0.81
CA TYR A 13 40.58 19.70 -0.31
C TYR A 13 41.40 20.34 -1.43
N ALA A 14 42.52 19.72 -1.79
CA ALA A 14 43.28 20.10 -2.97
C ALA A 14 42.44 19.81 -4.23
N LYS A 15 42.45 20.73 -5.20
CA LYS A 15 41.77 20.58 -6.51
C LYS A 15 42.23 19.34 -7.34
N SER A 16 43.18 18.56 -6.84
CA SER A 16 43.83 17.44 -7.55
C SER A 16 43.21 16.06 -7.29
N GLY A 17 42.25 15.92 -6.38
CA GLY A 17 41.72 14.62 -5.94
C GLY A 17 40.28 14.32 -6.38
N LEU A 18 39.79 14.94 -7.45
CA LEU A 18 38.49 14.62 -8.03
C LEU A 18 38.71 13.97 -9.39
N SER A 19 38.59 12.64 -9.47
CA SER A 19 38.56 11.95 -10.76
C SER A 19 37.36 12.46 -11.56
N ARG A 20 37.63 13.30 -12.57
CA ARG A 20 36.63 13.85 -13.50
C ARG A 20 35.72 12.76 -14.06
N GLU A 21 36.29 11.58 -14.24
CA GLU A 21 35.65 10.38 -14.77
C GLU A 21 34.59 9.78 -13.84
N VAL A 22 34.83 9.76 -12.53
CA VAL A 22 33.85 9.33 -11.52
C VAL A 22 32.66 10.29 -11.52
N VAL A 23 32.96 11.58 -11.44
CA VAL A 23 31.94 12.63 -11.43
C VAL A 23 31.09 12.58 -12.70
N GLN A 24 31.72 12.33 -13.85
CA GLN A 24 30.99 12.18 -15.11
C GLN A 24 30.06 10.96 -15.12
N ALA A 25 30.49 9.81 -14.58
CA ALA A 25 29.65 8.62 -14.49
C ALA A 25 28.38 8.88 -13.64
N TYR A 26 28.53 9.55 -12.50
CA TYR A 26 27.38 9.95 -11.67
C TYR A 26 26.47 10.97 -12.35
N LEU A 27 27.04 12.02 -12.96
CA LEU A 27 26.24 13.05 -13.66
C LEU A 27 25.48 12.47 -14.84
N GLN A 28 26.01 11.45 -15.52
CA GLN A 28 25.30 10.75 -16.59
C GLN A 28 24.07 9.99 -16.10
N VAL A 29 24.08 9.52 -14.84
CA VAL A 29 22.90 8.90 -14.22
C VAL A 29 21.90 9.95 -13.74
N LEU A 30 22.40 11.04 -13.15
CA LEU A 30 21.53 12.10 -12.61
C LEU A 30 20.91 12.99 -13.70
N ASN A 31 21.53 13.11 -14.88
CA ASN A 31 20.97 13.88 -16.00
C ASN A 31 20.01 13.05 -16.88
N VAL A 32 19.63 11.83 -16.49
CA VAL A 32 18.59 11.08 -17.20
C VAL A 32 17.22 11.64 -16.82
N ASP A 33 16.42 11.98 -17.81
CA ASP A 33 15.11 12.67 -17.71
C ASP A 33 14.09 12.02 -16.74
N SER A 34 14.34 10.79 -16.27
CA SER A 34 13.51 10.07 -15.31
C SER A 34 13.63 10.59 -13.87
N ILE A 35 14.73 11.29 -13.51
CA ILE A 35 14.93 11.84 -12.16
C ILE A 35 15.22 13.34 -12.28
N ARG A 36 14.19 14.18 -12.09
CA ARG A 36 14.30 15.63 -12.30
C ARG A 36 15.11 16.29 -11.19
N PHE A 37 16.40 16.50 -11.43
CA PHE A 37 17.24 17.30 -10.56
C PHE A 37 17.37 18.74 -11.09
N ASN A 38 17.06 19.72 -10.25
CA ASN A 38 17.20 21.13 -10.60
C ASN A 38 18.70 21.50 -10.58
N THR A 39 19.35 21.47 -11.75
CA THR A 39 20.82 21.50 -11.85
C THR A 39 21.33 22.88 -12.24
N ASP A 40 20.86 23.95 -11.61
CA ASP A 40 21.30 25.31 -11.93
C ASP A 40 22.54 25.72 -11.10
N VAL A 41 23.71 25.15 -11.41
CA VAL A 41 24.99 25.59 -10.82
C VAL A 41 26.12 25.52 -11.85
N ARG A 42 27.03 26.51 -11.85
CA ARG A 42 28.03 26.77 -12.91
C ARG A 42 29.40 26.06 -12.75
N ASN A 43 29.56 25.03 -11.90
CA ASN A 43 30.84 24.28 -11.73
C ASN A 43 30.64 22.79 -11.40
N PRO A 44 31.47 21.84 -11.88
CA PRO A 44 31.38 20.41 -11.57
C PRO A 44 31.91 20.10 -10.16
N SER A 45 31.27 20.67 -9.13
CA SER A 45 31.59 20.36 -7.74
C SER A 45 30.94 19.05 -7.33
N LEU A 46 31.62 18.29 -6.47
CA LEU A 46 31.12 17.07 -5.82
C LEU A 46 29.70 17.22 -5.24
N LEU A 47 29.37 18.43 -4.77
CA LEU A 47 28.07 18.80 -4.24
C LEU A 47 26.94 18.73 -5.28
N LYS A 48 27.23 18.89 -6.57
CA LYS A 48 26.24 18.71 -7.64
C LYS A 48 25.74 17.28 -7.80
N ILE A 49 26.44 16.30 -7.25
CA ILE A 49 26.01 14.91 -7.29
C ILE A 49 25.32 14.57 -5.96
N VAL A 50 25.99 14.90 -4.85
CA VAL A 50 25.53 14.52 -3.52
C VAL A 50 24.23 15.22 -3.11
N VAL A 51 24.08 16.52 -3.41
CA VAL A 51 22.87 17.27 -3.04
C VAL A 51 21.63 16.71 -3.74
N PRO A 52 21.62 16.51 -5.08
CA PRO A 52 20.58 15.77 -5.78
C PRO A 52 20.24 14.40 -5.18
N LEU A 53 21.24 13.55 -4.93
CA LEU A 53 21.01 12.23 -4.35
C LEU A 53 20.34 12.29 -2.97
N LEU A 54 20.76 13.23 -2.13
CA LEU A 54 20.17 13.42 -0.81
C LEU A 54 18.73 13.93 -0.92
N GLN A 55 18.49 14.95 -1.75
CA GLN A 55 17.15 15.49 -2.02
C GLN A 55 16.19 14.44 -2.58
N PHE A 56 16.69 13.56 -3.46
CA PHE A 56 15.92 12.43 -3.98
C PHE A 56 15.46 11.54 -2.83
N VAL A 57 16.38 11.02 -2.00
CA VAL A 57 16.01 10.11 -0.91
C VAL A 57 15.15 10.78 0.16
N GLU A 58 15.35 12.09 0.41
CA GLU A 58 14.50 12.87 1.32
C GLU A 58 13.09 13.10 0.77
N SER A 59 12.93 13.19 -0.56
CA SER A 59 11.63 13.34 -1.22
C SER A 59 10.82 12.04 -1.30
N LEU A 60 11.45 10.88 -1.04
CA LEU A 60 10.76 9.60 -1.04
C LEU A 60 9.74 9.52 0.12
N PRO A 61 8.57 8.88 -0.11
CA PRO A 61 7.62 8.59 0.96
C PRO A 61 8.28 7.81 2.11
N VAL A 62 7.74 7.98 3.32
CA VAL A 62 8.25 7.32 4.53
C VAL A 62 8.27 5.80 4.33
N TYR A 63 7.26 5.22 3.70
CA TYR A 63 7.24 3.80 3.31
C TYR A 63 8.50 3.38 2.54
N THR A 64 8.79 4.02 1.41
CA THR A 64 9.94 3.70 0.55
C THR A 64 11.28 3.94 1.26
N ARG A 65 11.31 4.83 2.26
CA ARG A 65 12.51 5.07 3.07
C ARG A 65 12.83 3.94 4.05
N PHE A 66 11.86 3.13 4.43
CA PHE A 66 12.03 2.08 5.45
C PHE A 66 11.71 0.66 4.98
N THR A 67 11.03 0.50 3.85
CA THR A 67 10.67 -0.83 3.32
C THR A 67 11.90 -1.69 3.05
N ARG A 68 11.71 -3.00 3.24
CA ARG A 68 12.63 -4.08 2.86
C ARG A 68 12.12 -4.90 1.68
N ARG A 69 10.99 -4.50 1.07
CA ARG A 69 10.39 -5.15 -0.11
C ARG A 69 11.03 -4.73 -1.44
N ILE A 70 12.15 -4.03 -1.38
CA ILE A 70 13.02 -3.66 -2.50
C ILE A 70 14.32 -4.47 -2.46
N SER A 71 15.07 -4.50 -3.55
CA SER A 71 16.33 -5.24 -3.67
C SER A 71 17.36 -4.85 -2.60
N ASN A 72 18.22 -5.81 -2.24
CA ASN A 72 19.32 -5.55 -1.30
C ASN A 72 20.22 -4.40 -1.76
N HIS A 73 20.43 -4.24 -3.07
CA HIS A 73 21.20 -3.13 -3.62
C HIS A 73 20.52 -1.79 -3.37
N ALA A 74 19.21 -1.67 -3.62
CA ALA A 74 18.46 -0.44 -3.35
C ALA A 74 18.40 -0.11 -1.85
N GLN A 75 18.24 -1.12 -0.98
CA GLN A 75 18.30 -0.93 0.48
C GLN A 75 19.66 -0.40 0.94
N LYS A 76 20.75 -1.02 0.46
CA LYS A 76 22.12 -0.59 0.76
C LYS A 76 22.40 0.81 0.18
N LEU A 77 21.94 1.10 -1.04
CA LEU A 77 22.12 2.39 -1.71
C LEU A 77 21.44 3.52 -0.93
N ARG A 78 20.16 3.33 -0.59
CA ARG A 78 19.40 4.24 0.28
C ARG A 78 20.13 4.48 1.61
N GLY A 79 20.59 3.40 2.24
CA GLY A 79 21.36 3.47 3.49
C GLY A 79 22.69 4.22 3.35
N ALA A 80 23.41 4.02 2.25
CA ALA A 80 24.67 4.70 1.97
C ALA A 80 24.45 6.22 1.80
N ILE A 81 23.42 6.62 1.05
CA ILE A 81 23.09 8.02 0.80
C ILE A 81 22.69 8.74 2.11
N LEU A 82 21.88 8.10 2.97
CA LEU A 82 21.41 8.72 4.22
C LEU A 82 22.45 8.78 5.34
N ASN A 83 23.35 7.79 5.43
CA ASN A 83 24.25 7.66 6.58
C ASN A 83 25.65 8.26 6.34
N THR A 84 26.06 8.48 5.09
CA THR A 84 27.42 8.92 4.79
C THR A 84 27.56 10.43 5.00
N ARG A 85 28.43 10.83 5.93
CA ARG A 85 28.66 12.25 6.27
C ARG A 85 29.62 12.96 5.32
N GLU A 86 30.57 12.23 4.74
CA GLU A 86 31.61 12.79 3.87
C GLU A 86 31.26 12.56 2.38
N PRO A 87 31.05 13.63 1.59
CA PRO A 87 30.68 13.52 0.16
C PRO A 87 31.65 12.69 -0.70
N ILE A 88 32.95 12.73 -0.42
CA ILE A 88 33.96 11.93 -1.15
C ILE A 88 33.78 10.46 -0.80
N ASP A 89 33.61 10.16 0.49
CA ASP A 89 33.39 8.80 0.94
C ASP A 89 32.14 8.18 0.31
N LEU A 90 31.08 8.98 0.20
CA LEU A 90 29.83 8.55 -0.42
C LEU A 90 30.03 8.07 -1.85
N LEU A 91 30.70 8.87 -2.70
CA LEU A 91 30.82 8.58 -4.12
C LEU A 91 31.88 7.51 -4.46
N TYR A 92 32.96 7.44 -3.69
CA TYR A 92 34.11 6.59 -4.02
C TYR A 92 34.10 5.25 -3.27
N ARG A 93 33.43 5.18 -2.12
CA ARG A 93 33.37 3.99 -1.29
C ARG A 93 31.95 3.52 -1.00
N ALA A 94 31.11 4.36 -0.38
CA ALA A 94 29.84 3.89 0.16
C ALA A 94 28.85 3.45 -0.92
N ILE A 95 28.66 4.24 -2.00
CA ILE A 95 27.79 3.87 -3.12
C ILE A 95 28.33 2.65 -3.89
N PRO A 96 29.61 2.61 -4.33
CA PRO A 96 30.15 1.41 -4.98
C PRO A 96 29.99 0.16 -4.12
N THR A 97 30.31 0.23 -2.82
CA THR A 97 30.15 -0.90 -1.89
C THR A 97 28.68 -1.32 -1.76
N ALA A 98 27.76 -0.36 -1.68
CA ALA A 98 26.32 -0.64 -1.60
C ALA A 98 25.79 -1.37 -2.83
N LEU A 99 26.34 -1.04 -3.99
CA LEU A 99 26.02 -1.67 -5.27
C LEU A 99 26.88 -2.91 -5.55
N ASP A 100 27.64 -3.41 -4.58
CA ASP A 100 28.57 -4.55 -4.71
C ASP A 100 29.59 -4.38 -5.86
N ILE A 101 30.09 -3.16 -6.02
CA ILE A 101 31.17 -2.74 -6.91
C ILE A 101 32.41 -2.42 -6.07
N GLN A 102 33.60 -2.79 -6.56
CA GLN A 102 34.85 -2.49 -5.87
C GLN A 102 35.03 -0.96 -5.69
N PRO A 103 35.27 -0.48 -4.45
CA PRO A 103 35.61 0.91 -4.18
C PRO A 103 36.87 1.33 -4.91
N VAL A 104 36.95 2.62 -5.23
CA VAL A 104 38.08 3.18 -6.00
C VAL A 104 38.66 4.35 -5.25
N GLN A 105 39.99 4.48 -5.27
CA GLN A 105 40.63 5.65 -4.68
C GLN A 105 40.47 6.87 -5.58
N ALA A 106 40.45 8.05 -4.99
CA ALA A 106 40.18 9.30 -5.71
C ALA A 106 41.22 9.66 -6.79
N ASN A 107 42.38 8.97 -6.80
CA ASN A 107 43.48 9.17 -7.75
C ASN A 107 43.72 7.93 -8.65
N GLU A 108 42.86 6.92 -8.59
CA GLU A 108 43.02 5.69 -9.36
C GLU A 108 42.39 5.82 -10.76
N ALA A 109 43.10 5.32 -11.78
CA ALA A 109 42.58 5.29 -13.14
C ALA A 109 41.45 4.25 -13.24
N LEU A 110 40.28 4.69 -13.70
CA LEU A 110 39.12 3.82 -13.76
C LEU A 110 38.99 3.07 -15.07
N ASP A 111 38.82 1.75 -14.96
CA ASP A 111 38.41 0.93 -16.09
C ASP A 111 37.04 1.36 -16.63
N LYS A 112 36.87 1.32 -17.95
CA LYS A 112 35.60 1.60 -18.64
C LYS A 112 34.49 0.66 -18.13
N ARG A 113 34.84 -0.59 -17.82
CA ARG A 113 33.91 -1.57 -17.24
C ARG A 113 33.32 -1.13 -15.91
N TRP A 114 34.15 -0.53 -15.04
CA TRP A 114 33.70 -0.04 -13.74
C TRP A 114 32.66 1.07 -13.88
N LYS A 115 32.87 2.00 -14.82
CA LYS A 115 31.96 3.14 -15.08
C LYS A 115 30.60 2.67 -15.58
N GLU A 116 30.61 1.69 -16.47
CA GLU A 116 29.38 1.10 -17.01
C GLU A 116 28.60 0.35 -15.93
N GLU A 117 29.29 -0.46 -15.12
CA GLU A 117 28.65 -1.19 -14.02
C GLU A 117 28.03 -0.25 -12.98
N LEU A 118 28.76 0.81 -12.60
CA LEU A 118 28.24 1.83 -11.68
C LEU A 118 26.99 2.48 -12.27
N ARG A 119 27.04 2.86 -13.55
CA ARG A 119 25.93 3.54 -14.22
C ARG A 119 24.67 2.68 -14.18
N THR A 120 24.78 1.42 -14.60
CA THR A 120 23.66 0.49 -14.68
C THR A 120 23.07 0.21 -13.30
N ARG A 121 23.90 -0.20 -12.32
CA ARG A 121 23.39 -0.54 -10.97
C ARG A 121 22.84 0.67 -10.22
N LEU A 122 23.41 1.86 -10.43
CA LEU A 122 22.91 3.08 -9.82
C LEU A 122 21.56 3.48 -10.44
N GLN A 123 21.41 3.38 -11.76
CA GLN A 123 20.14 3.62 -12.45
C GLN A 123 19.05 2.65 -11.98
N GLU A 124 19.38 1.36 -11.89
CA GLU A 124 18.46 0.33 -11.40
C GLU A 124 18.04 0.61 -9.96
N GLY A 125 19.01 0.86 -9.06
CA GLY A 125 18.72 1.12 -7.64
C GLY A 125 17.93 2.41 -7.41
N LEU A 126 18.24 3.50 -8.10
CA LEU A 126 17.47 4.74 -8.00
C LEU A 126 16.09 4.60 -8.65
N GLY A 127 15.99 3.91 -9.78
CA GLY A 127 14.72 3.64 -10.46
C GLY A 127 13.78 2.79 -9.59
N GLU A 128 14.31 1.75 -8.95
CA GLU A 128 13.55 0.92 -8.00
C GLU A 128 13.04 1.75 -6.83
N LEU A 129 13.89 2.57 -6.19
CA LEU A 129 13.47 3.48 -5.12
C LEU A 129 12.39 4.46 -5.58
N ASN A 130 12.51 5.01 -6.80
CA ASN A 130 11.53 5.95 -7.32
C ASN A 130 10.15 5.31 -7.58
N ASN A 131 10.16 4.05 -8.04
CA ASN A 131 8.94 3.36 -8.48
C ASN A 131 8.27 2.54 -7.38
N ASP A 132 8.96 2.22 -6.29
CA ASP A 132 8.49 1.38 -5.18
C ASP A 132 7.13 1.84 -4.61
N PHE A 133 6.95 3.14 -4.35
CA PHE A 133 5.65 3.64 -3.89
C PHE A 133 4.55 3.48 -4.95
N GLY A 134 4.89 3.62 -6.24
CA GLY A 134 3.98 3.33 -7.34
C GLY A 134 3.55 1.86 -7.39
N HIS A 135 4.46 0.93 -7.11
CA HIS A 135 4.15 -0.49 -6.98
C HIS A 135 3.19 -0.76 -5.82
N LEU A 136 3.43 -0.16 -4.63
CA LEU A 136 2.51 -0.28 -3.50
C LEU A 136 1.12 0.28 -3.83
N ASN A 137 1.04 1.41 -4.53
CA ASN A 137 -0.25 1.95 -5.00
C ASN A 137 -0.99 0.96 -5.91
N GLY A 138 -0.29 0.32 -6.85
CA GLY A 138 -0.87 -0.71 -7.72
C GLY A 138 -1.36 -1.95 -6.97
N GLU A 139 -0.62 -2.42 -5.96
CA GLU A 139 -1.04 -3.52 -5.08
C GLU A 139 -2.33 -3.17 -4.32
N VAL A 140 -2.38 -1.97 -3.72
CA VAL A 140 -3.56 -1.49 -2.97
C VAL A 140 -4.77 -1.34 -3.87
N GLN A 141 -4.61 -0.76 -5.07
CA GLN A 141 -5.70 -0.64 -6.06
C GLN A 141 -6.26 -2.01 -6.43
N THR A 142 -5.38 -2.97 -6.72
CA THR A 142 -5.76 -4.33 -7.08
C THR A 142 -6.51 -5.01 -5.94
N ALA A 143 -5.99 -4.93 -4.71
CA ALA A 143 -6.61 -5.53 -3.54
C ALA A 143 -8.01 -4.98 -3.26
N ILE A 144 -8.21 -3.66 -3.40
CA ILE A 144 -9.54 -3.04 -3.25
C ILE A 144 -10.50 -3.58 -4.31
N MET A 145 -10.08 -3.65 -5.58
CA MET A 145 -10.94 -4.13 -6.66
C MET A 145 -11.31 -5.62 -6.49
N GLU A 146 -10.33 -6.45 -6.15
CA GLU A 146 -10.52 -7.88 -5.92
C GLU A 146 -11.42 -8.17 -4.72
N ALA A 147 -11.37 -7.34 -3.67
CA ALA A 147 -12.27 -7.44 -2.52
C ALA A 147 -13.76 -7.27 -2.91
N PHE A 148 -14.05 -6.57 -4.01
CA PHE A 148 -15.40 -6.45 -4.59
C PHE A 148 -15.65 -7.41 -5.77
N GLY A 149 -14.75 -8.37 -6.01
CA GLY A 149 -14.88 -9.39 -7.06
C GLY A 149 -14.49 -8.93 -8.46
N TYR A 150 -13.85 -7.78 -8.61
CA TYR A 150 -13.32 -7.31 -9.90
C TYR A 150 -11.94 -7.90 -10.14
N LYS A 151 -11.69 -8.40 -11.36
CA LYS A 151 -10.37 -8.92 -11.75
C LYS A 151 -9.46 -7.79 -12.21
N ALA A 152 -8.21 -7.81 -11.73
CA ALA A 152 -7.16 -6.91 -12.20
C ALA A 152 -7.02 -6.97 -13.73
N GLY A 153 -6.89 -5.81 -14.39
CA GLY A 153 -6.73 -5.70 -15.84
C GLY A 153 -8.00 -5.89 -16.68
N ALA A 154 -9.07 -6.49 -16.13
CA ALA A 154 -10.35 -6.64 -16.83
C ALA A 154 -11.27 -5.41 -16.68
N THR A 155 -11.04 -4.58 -15.66
CA THR A 155 -11.83 -3.39 -15.37
C THR A 155 -10.90 -2.21 -15.09
N GLU A 156 -11.21 -1.06 -15.67
CA GLU A 156 -10.49 0.17 -15.38
C GLU A 156 -10.87 0.74 -14.00
N LEU A 157 -9.89 1.24 -13.26
CA LEU A 157 -10.08 1.78 -11.91
C LEU A 157 -11.13 2.89 -11.85
N ALA A 158 -11.15 3.80 -12.82
CA ALA A 158 -12.14 4.87 -12.92
C ALA A 158 -13.59 4.33 -13.08
N SER A 159 -13.77 3.25 -13.83
CA SER A 159 -15.07 2.60 -14.01
C SER A 159 -15.51 1.86 -12.73
N PHE A 160 -14.56 1.21 -12.05
CA PHE A 160 -14.78 0.64 -10.74
C PHE A 160 -15.20 1.70 -9.71
N ARG A 161 -14.44 2.80 -9.57
CA ARG A 161 -14.72 3.93 -8.66
C ARG A 161 -16.15 4.46 -8.84
N LYS A 162 -16.58 4.68 -10.08
CA LYS A 162 -17.95 5.14 -10.37
C LYS A 162 -19.01 4.11 -9.96
N THR A 163 -18.77 2.84 -10.23
CA THR A 163 -19.72 1.76 -9.93
C THR A 163 -19.85 1.53 -8.42
N VAL A 164 -18.72 1.39 -7.73
CA VAL A 164 -18.67 1.18 -6.29
C VAL A 164 -19.19 2.40 -5.52
N GLY A 165 -18.90 3.61 -5.99
CA GLY A 165 -19.41 4.85 -5.40
C GLY A 165 -20.94 4.93 -5.45
N LYS A 166 -21.55 4.57 -6.59
CA LYS A 166 -23.03 4.48 -6.72
C LYS A 166 -23.62 3.40 -5.81
N PHE A 167 -22.93 2.26 -5.71
CA PHE A 167 -23.33 1.14 -4.84
C PHE A 167 -23.31 1.50 -3.35
N ILE A 168 -22.31 2.27 -2.90
CA ILE A 168 -22.09 2.61 -1.48
C ILE A 168 -22.88 3.84 -1.04
N ARG A 169 -23.15 4.81 -1.92
CA ARG A 169 -23.76 6.10 -1.57
C ARG A 169 -25.08 5.99 -0.78
N PRO A 170 -26.02 5.06 -1.09
CA PRO A 170 -27.23 4.86 -0.29
C PRO A 170 -26.96 4.42 1.16
N LEU A 171 -25.86 3.70 1.39
CA LEU A 171 -25.54 3.07 2.69
C LEU A 171 -25.11 4.10 3.74
N ILE A 172 -24.54 5.23 3.33
CA ILE A 172 -23.94 6.21 4.23
C ILE A 172 -24.96 6.76 5.24
N LYS A 173 -26.20 6.99 4.82
CA LYS A 173 -27.27 7.53 5.68
C LYS A 173 -27.74 6.52 6.71
N THR A 174 -27.69 5.24 6.37
CA THR A 174 -28.17 4.13 7.20
C THR A 174 -27.08 3.56 8.10
N CYS A 175 -25.80 3.78 7.76
CA CYS A 175 -24.66 3.25 8.50
C CYS A 175 -24.52 3.95 9.85
N ARG A 176 -24.67 3.18 10.94
CA ARG A 176 -24.46 3.65 12.32
C ARG A 176 -23.12 3.20 12.91
N ASP A 177 -22.37 2.40 12.16
CA ASP A 177 -21.08 1.87 12.57
C ASP A 177 -20.00 2.96 12.49
N ILE A 178 -19.37 3.24 13.63
CA ILE A 178 -18.41 4.34 13.76
C ILE A 178 -17.12 4.09 12.97
N ASP A 179 -16.74 2.84 12.77
CA ASP A 179 -15.51 2.46 12.09
C ASP A 179 -15.71 2.34 10.59
N LEU A 180 -16.87 1.81 10.18
CA LEU A 180 -17.21 1.62 8.76
C LEU A 180 -17.62 2.92 8.08
N ARG A 181 -18.34 3.82 8.77
CA ARG A 181 -18.87 5.06 8.16
C ARG A 181 -17.79 5.96 7.53
N PRO A 182 -16.61 6.19 8.15
CA PRO A 182 -15.50 6.91 7.51
C PRO A 182 -15.01 6.23 6.23
N ILE A 183 -14.97 4.89 6.21
CA ILE A 183 -14.55 4.12 5.04
C ILE A 183 -15.58 4.26 3.91
N LEU A 184 -16.89 4.18 4.20
CA LEU A 184 -17.94 4.46 3.20
C LEU A 184 -17.79 5.88 2.63
N GLY A 185 -17.49 6.85 3.49
CA GLY A 185 -17.21 8.22 3.08
C GLY A 185 -16.06 8.30 2.07
N ALA A 186 -14.94 7.63 2.35
CA ALA A 186 -13.79 7.57 1.45
C ALA A 186 -14.15 6.95 0.09
N PHE A 187 -14.91 5.84 0.06
CA PHE A 187 -15.36 5.23 -1.19
C PHE A 187 -16.22 6.16 -2.05
N THR A 188 -17.03 7.03 -1.41
CA THR A 188 -17.90 7.98 -2.13
C THR A 188 -17.27 9.35 -2.38
N SER A 189 -16.00 9.53 -1.99
CA SER A 189 -15.32 10.80 -2.19
C SER A 189 -15.09 11.07 -3.68
N ASP A 190 -15.59 12.22 -4.12
CA ASP A 190 -15.37 12.76 -5.47
C ASP A 190 -14.11 13.67 -5.52
N LEU A 191 -13.35 13.75 -4.42
CA LEU A 191 -12.10 14.51 -4.33
C LEU A 191 -10.90 13.69 -4.80
N GLY A 192 -9.92 14.39 -5.37
CA GLY A 192 -8.63 13.83 -5.78
C GLY A 192 -8.68 12.92 -7.00
N ASP A 193 -7.50 12.55 -7.47
CA ASP A 193 -7.36 11.55 -8.54
C ASP A 193 -7.64 10.12 -8.03
N ASP A 194 -7.53 9.12 -8.90
CA ASP A 194 -7.81 7.73 -8.53
C ASP A 194 -6.76 7.13 -7.57
N ILE A 195 -5.53 7.65 -7.62
CA ILE A 195 -4.45 7.25 -6.71
C ILE A 195 -4.75 7.79 -5.31
N GLU A 196 -5.00 9.09 -5.18
CA GLU A 196 -5.38 9.75 -3.93
C GLU A 196 -6.65 9.13 -3.32
N TRP A 197 -7.62 8.75 -4.17
CA TRP A 197 -8.83 8.06 -3.74
C TRP A 197 -8.54 6.69 -3.11
N THR A 198 -7.72 5.86 -3.75
CA THR A 198 -7.35 4.55 -3.20
C THR A 198 -6.49 4.65 -1.95
N GLN A 199 -5.55 5.60 -1.91
CA GLN A 199 -4.78 5.92 -0.70
C GLN A 199 -5.69 6.38 0.45
N GLY A 200 -6.71 7.18 0.16
CA GLY A 200 -7.70 7.62 1.14
C GLY A 200 -8.48 6.45 1.74
N ILE A 201 -8.91 5.49 0.92
CA ILE A 201 -9.58 4.26 1.40
C ILE A 201 -8.62 3.45 2.27
N ALA A 202 -7.42 3.15 1.76
CA ALA A 202 -6.43 2.37 2.48
C ALA A 202 -6.06 3.02 3.83
N GLY A 203 -5.92 4.35 3.85
CA GLY A 203 -5.66 5.10 5.05
C GLY A 203 -6.79 5.06 6.07
N GLN A 204 -8.05 4.99 5.64
CA GLN A 204 -9.20 4.81 6.53
C GLN A 204 -9.34 3.37 7.06
N VAL A 205 -8.88 2.38 6.29
CA VAL A 205 -8.88 0.96 6.72
C VAL A 205 -7.82 0.74 7.79
N ILE A 206 -6.57 1.15 7.55
CA ILE A 206 -5.46 0.97 8.50
C ILE A 206 -5.40 2.08 9.58
N LYS A 207 -6.21 3.14 9.44
CA LYS A 207 -6.15 4.35 10.30
C LYS A 207 -4.79 5.04 10.29
N LYS A 208 -4.09 4.96 9.16
CA LYS A 208 -2.74 5.50 8.97
C LYS A 208 -2.54 5.87 7.49
N PRO A 209 -2.04 7.06 7.16
CA PRO A 209 -1.83 7.46 5.78
C PRO A 209 -0.82 6.53 5.11
N MET A 210 -1.07 6.20 3.84
CA MET A 210 -0.34 5.17 3.11
C MET A 210 1.13 5.53 2.88
N ASP A 211 1.45 6.82 2.77
CA ASP A 211 2.82 7.33 2.68
C ASP A 211 3.69 6.94 3.89
N SER A 212 3.07 6.68 5.03
CA SER A 212 3.70 6.42 6.33
C SER A 212 3.70 4.94 6.70
N TRP A 213 3.19 4.06 5.82
CA TRP A 213 3.14 2.63 6.04
C TRP A 213 4.53 2.01 6.20
N ASN A 214 4.57 0.84 6.83
CA ASN A 214 5.72 -0.05 6.83
C ASN A 214 5.30 -1.44 6.30
N ASP A 215 6.26 -2.34 6.13
CA ASP A 215 6.01 -3.67 5.57
C ASP A 215 4.98 -4.49 6.37
N ALA A 216 4.88 -4.26 7.69
CA ALA A 216 3.94 -4.96 8.56
C ALA A 216 2.50 -4.43 8.46
N ASP A 217 2.28 -3.27 7.82
CA ASP A 217 0.95 -2.70 7.62
C ASP A 217 0.23 -3.34 6.40
N ILE A 218 0.96 -4.03 5.52
CA ILE A 218 0.44 -4.53 4.24
C ILE A 218 -0.47 -5.75 4.43
N ASP A 219 -0.03 -6.80 5.14
CA ASP A 219 -0.85 -8.00 5.35
C ASP A 219 -2.16 -7.69 6.12
N PRO A 220 -2.14 -6.87 7.20
CA PRO A 220 -3.35 -6.41 7.84
C PRO A 220 -4.30 -5.66 6.89
N PHE A 221 -3.76 -4.88 5.95
CA PHE A 221 -4.59 -4.17 4.99
C PHE A 221 -5.29 -5.15 4.05
N LEU A 222 -4.56 -6.10 3.48
CA LEU A 222 -5.10 -7.10 2.56
C LEU A 222 -6.21 -7.93 3.20
N ALA A 223 -6.08 -8.29 4.48
CA ALA A 223 -7.12 -8.99 5.21
C ALA A 223 -8.33 -8.08 5.52
N GLN A 224 -8.09 -6.85 5.98
CA GLN A 224 -9.16 -5.95 6.41
C GLN A 224 -9.99 -5.41 5.24
N ILE A 225 -9.39 -5.16 4.07
CA ILE A 225 -10.15 -4.67 2.92
C ILE A 225 -11.19 -5.69 2.44
N ILE A 226 -10.88 -6.98 2.55
CA ILE A 226 -11.82 -8.07 2.23
C ILE A 226 -12.98 -8.07 3.22
N ASP A 227 -12.71 -7.97 4.53
CA ASP A 227 -13.78 -7.90 5.55
C ASP A 227 -14.67 -6.66 5.36
N VAL A 228 -14.05 -5.51 5.11
CA VAL A 228 -14.77 -4.25 4.84
C VAL A 228 -15.66 -4.39 3.62
N ALA A 229 -15.15 -4.88 2.49
CA ALA A 229 -15.94 -5.06 1.27
C ALA A 229 -17.12 -6.00 1.52
N ASN A 230 -16.89 -7.10 2.24
CA ASN A 230 -17.92 -8.05 2.62
C ASN A 230 -19.03 -7.44 3.49
N ARG A 231 -18.66 -6.61 4.47
CA ARG A 231 -19.61 -5.87 5.32
C ARG A 231 -20.43 -4.88 4.51
N ILE A 232 -19.80 -4.17 3.57
CA ILE A 232 -20.46 -3.22 2.66
C ILE A 232 -21.49 -3.95 1.79
N ILE A 233 -21.09 -5.06 1.16
CA ILE A 233 -21.97 -5.87 0.29
C ILE A 233 -23.17 -6.39 1.09
N SER A 234 -22.92 -6.95 2.27
CA SER A 234 -23.97 -7.46 3.16
C SER A 234 -24.96 -6.36 3.59
N MET A 235 -24.44 -5.16 3.90
CA MET A 235 -25.27 -4.02 4.27
C MET A 235 -26.13 -3.53 3.10
N HIS A 236 -25.58 -3.49 1.89
CA HIS A 236 -26.33 -3.11 0.70
C HIS A 236 -27.47 -4.09 0.41
N GLU A 237 -27.17 -5.39 0.48
CA GLU A 237 -28.16 -6.46 0.32
C GLU A 237 -29.32 -6.34 1.30
N LEU A 238 -29.02 -6.04 2.57
CA LEU A 238 -30.04 -5.82 3.62
C LEU A 238 -30.96 -4.63 3.31
N ILE A 239 -30.39 -3.53 2.83
CA ILE A 239 -31.17 -2.33 2.49
C ILE A 239 -32.06 -2.62 1.28
N ALA A 240 -31.50 -3.20 0.21
CA ALA A 240 -32.26 -3.55 -0.99
C ALA A 240 -33.43 -4.50 -0.69
N THR A 241 -33.29 -5.38 0.30
CA THR A 241 -34.42 -6.22 0.74
C THR A 241 -35.43 -5.51 1.64
N SER A 242 -35.05 -4.43 2.32
CA SER A 242 -35.93 -3.67 3.21
C SER A 242 -36.85 -2.69 2.48
N GLU A 243 -36.43 -2.15 1.33
CA GLU A 243 -37.19 -1.15 0.56
C GLU A 243 -38.47 -1.69 -0.11
N GLY A 244 -38.79 -2.98 0.03
CA GLY A 244 -39.98 -3.61 -0.57
C GLY A 244 -40.91 -4.34 0.40
N THR A 245 -40.67 -4.26 1.72
CA THR A 245 -41.48 -5.00 2.70
C THR A 245 -41.66 -4.21 3.99
N ASP A 246 -42.92 -3.99 4.39
CA ASP A 246 -43.28 -3.58 5.74
C ASP A 246 -42.76 -4.62 6.75
N SER A 247 -41.54 -4.39 7.26
CA SER A 247 -41.00 -4.92 8.51
C SER A 247 -40.89 -6.45 8.73
N PRO A 248 -40.17 -7.20 7.88
CA PRO A 248 -39.37 -8.35 8.34
C PRO A 248 -37.96 -7.88 8.72
N GLN A 249 -37.43 -8.35 9.86
CA GLN A 249 -36.02 -8.14 10.23
C GLN A 249 -35.16 -9.03 9.33
N SER A 250 -34.65 -8.48 8.23
CA SER A 250 -33.67 -9.17 7.38
C SER A 250 -32.37 -9.36 8.16
N THR A 251 -31.87 -10.59 8.21
CA THR A 251 -30.59 -10.93 8.84
C THR A 251 -29.70 -11.61 7.81
N VAL A 252 -28.44 -11.18 7.69
CA VAL A 252 -27.42 -11.87 6.88
C VAL A 252 -26.71 -12.88 7.77
N ILE A 253 -26.69 -14.14 7.34
CA ILE A 253 -25.88 -15.19 7.95
C ILE A 253 -24.71 -15.48 7.02
N THR A 254 -23.50 -15.47 7.59
CA THR A 254 -22.25 -15.78 6.90
C THR A 254 -21.61 -17.01 7.54
N SER A 255 -21.14 -17.95 6.73
CA SER A 255 -20.30 -19.07 7.16
C SER A 255 -19.01 -19.09 6.36
N THR A 256 -17.89 -19.27 7.05
CA THR A 256 -16.56 -19.40 6.44
C THR A 256 -16.07 -20.82 6.70
N GLY A 257 -15.86 -21.59 5.62
CA GLY A 257 -15.31 -22.93 5.72
C GLY A 257 -13.81 -22.92 6.03
N SER A 258 -13.28 -24.07 6.45
CA SER A 258 -11.82 -24.26 6.63
C SER A 258 -11.04 -24.17 5.32
N ASP A 259 -11.73 -24.26 4.19
CA ASP A 259 -11.24 -24.00 2.84
C ASP A 259 -11.14 -22.50 2.51
N GLY A 260 -11.58 -21.63 3.42
CA GLY A 260 -11.62 -20.17 3.22
C GLY A 260 -12.80 -19.71 2.35
N ILE A 261 -13.69 -20.60 1.91
CA ILE A 261 -14.85 -20.23 1.10
C ILE A 261 -15.90 -19.63 2.01
N ILE A 262 -16.31 -18.40 1.69
CA ILE A 262 -17.37 -17.70 2.42
C ILE A 262 -18.70 -17.88 1.70
N LYS A 263 -19.68 -18.49 2.40
CA LYS A 263 -21.07 -18.60 1.95
C LYS A 263 -21.93 -17.59 2.70
N ARG A 264 -22.81 -16.88 2.00
CA ARG A 264 -23.71 -15.86 2.57
C ARG A 264 -25.15 -16.07 2.15
N LYS A 265 -26.09 -15.86 3.08
CA LYS A 265 -27.53 -15.85 2.81
C LYS A 265 -28.25 -14.77 3.61
N ILE A 266 -29.16 -14.09 2.94
CA ILE A 266 -30.10 -13.16 3.57
C ILE A 266 -31.35 -13.95 3.94
N ILE A 267 -31.73 -13.91 5.21
CA ILE A 267 -32.95 -14.53 5.70
C ILE A 267 -33.89 -13.42 6.16
N LYS A 268 -35.11 -13.44 5.63
CA LYS A 268 -36.22 -12.63 6.12
C LYS A 268 -37.06 -13.50 7.04
N VAL A 269 -37.12 -13.14 8.31
CA VAL A 269 -38.02 -13.81 9.26
C VAL A 269 -38.85 -12.77 9.98
N ASP A 270 -40.16 -12.96 9.98
CA ASP A 270 -41.12 -12.18 10.74
C ASP A 270 -41.18 -12.63 12.21
N LYS A 271 -41.58 -11.73 13.12
CA LYS A 271 -41.64 -12.01 14.56
C LYS A 271 -42.58 -13.17 14.92
N THR A 272 -43.65 -13.35 14.15
CA THR A 272 -44.61 -14.44 14.30
C THR A 272 -43.99 -15.79 13.96
N THR A 273 -43.27 -15.89 12.84
CA THR A 273 -42.50 -17.10 12.49
C THR A 273 -41.41 -17.40 13.52
N ILE A 274 -40.69 -16.40 14.04
CA ILE A 274 -39.69 -16.62 15.10
C ILE A 274 -40.35 -17.22 16.35
N SER A 275 -41.49 -16.68 16.77
CA SER A 275 -42.22 -17.15 17.95
C SER A 275 -42.73 -18.58 17.76
N ASN A 276 -43.27 -18.88 16.58
CA ASN A 276 -43.72 -20.23 16.21
C ASN A 276 -42.56 -21.23 16.18
N ILE A 277 -41.40 -20.86 15.62
CA ILE A 277 -40.20 -21.72 15.61
C ILE A 277 -39.72 -21.98 17.04
N ARG A 278 -39.69 -20.95 17.89
CA ARG A 278 -39.26 -21.09 19.30
C ARG A 278 -40.19 -22.00 20.09
N GLN A 279 -41.49 -21.95 19.82
CA GLN A 279 -42.47 -22.82 20.47
C GLN A 279 -42.43 -24.26 19.93
N LYS A 280 -42.32 -24.44 18.61
CA LYS A 280 -42.38 -25.76 17.95
C LYS A 280 -41.08 -26.55 18.07
N TYR A 281 -39.94 -25.86 18.13
CA TYR A 281 -38.61 -26.47 18.21
C TYR A 281 -37.90 -26.13 19.53
N SER A 282 -38.65 -25.99 20.63
CA SER A 282 -38.11 -25.69 21.96
C SER A 282 -36.98 -26.64 22.37
N SER A 283 -37.11 -27.92 22.04
CA SER A 283 -36.13 -28.97 22.33
C SER A 283 -34.74 -28.73 21.71
N VAL A 284 -34.65 -27.94 20.64
CA VAL A 284 -33.36 -27.54 20.02
C VAL A 284 -32.65 -26.51 20.90
N PHE A 285 -33.40 -25.63 21.54
CA PHE A 285 -32.83 -24.58 22.41
C PHE A 285 -32.30 -25.15 23.74
N ASP A 286 -32.84 -26.28 24.18
CA ASP A 286 -32.43 -27.01 25.38
C ASP A 286 -31.15 -27.87 25.19
N GLN A 287 -30.69 -28.04 23.95
CA GLN A 287 -29.46 -28.78 23.66
C GLN A 287 -28.21 -28.01 24.11
N PRO A 288 -27.09 -28.73 24.39
CA PRO A 288 -25.80 -28.11 24.65
C PRO A 288 -25.37 -27.16 23.52
N GLU A 289 -24.64 -26.11 23.88
CA GLU A 289 -24.19 -25.08 22.92
C GLU A 289 -23.48 -25.67 21.70
N GLN A 290 -22.62 -26.66 21.92
CA GLN A 290 -21.86 -27.33 20.87
C GLN A 290 -22.78 -28.02 19.83
N VAL A 291 -23.87 -28.63 20.29
CA VAL A 291 -24.89 -29.26 19.44
C VAL A 291 -25.67 -28.21 18.66
N ARG A 292 -26.03 -27.09 19.32
CA ARG A 292 -26.73 -25.98 18.66
C ARG A 292 -25.86 -25.32 17.58
N ALA A 293 -24.58 -25.11 17.84
CA ALA A 293 -23.63 -24.57 16.87
C ALA A 293 -23.45 -25.51 15.66
N ALA A 294 -23.32 -26.82 15.88
CA ALA A 294 -23.26 -27.81 14.82
C ALA A 294 -24.55 -27.83 13.97
N LEU A 295 -25.72 -27.73 14.61
CA LEU A 295 -27.00 -27.62 13.91
C LEU A 295 -27.08 -26.36 13.05
N CYS A 296 -26.58 -25.21 13.53
CA CYS A 296 -26.51 -23.99 12.72
C CYS A 296 -25.67 -24.18 11.46
N ALA A 297 -24.51 -24.83 11.56
CA ALA A 297 -23.65 -25.11 10.41
C ALA A 297 -24.33 -26.04 9.38
N ILE A 298 -24.89 -27.17 9.84
CA ILE A 298 -25.58 -28.15 8.99
C ILE A 298 -26.80 -27.53 8.31
N LEU A 299 -27.62 -26.79 9.06
CA LEU A 299 -28.81 -26.13 8.50
C LEU A 299 -28.43 -25.06 7.50
N PHE A 300 -27.37 -24.29 7.75
CA PHE A 300 -26.91 -23.26 6.83
C PHE A 300 -26.45 -23.86 5.49
N ASP A 301 -25.71 -24.98 5.51
CA ASP A 301 -25.32 -25.70 4.30
C ASP A 301 -26.51 -26.34 3.56
N SER A 302 -27.58 -26.71 4.29
CA SER A 302 -28.79 -27.29 3.71
C SER A 302 -29.69 -26.27 2.98
N LEU A 303 -29.52 -24.97 3.24
CA LEU A 303 -30.28 -23.93 2.55
C LEU A 303 -29.91 -23.96 1.06
N LYS A 304 -30.89 -23.94 0.16
CA LYS A 304 -30.65 -23.81 -1.29
C LYS A 304 -30.16 -22.39 -1.63
N ASP A 305 -29.32 -22.25 -2.66
CA ASP A 305 -28.88 -20.94 -3.13
C ASP A 305 -30.03 -20.21 -3.80
N SER A 306 -30.53 -19.15 -3.17
CA SER A 306 -31.58 -18.30 -3.69
C SER A 306 -31.15 -17.46 -4.91
N LEU A 307 -29.89 -17.56 -5.34
CA LEU A 307 -29.33 -16.79 -6.46
C LEU A 307 -29.44 -17.50 -7.83
N LYS A 308 -29.91 -18.76 -7.90
CA LYS A 308 -30.08 -19.45 -9.19
C LYS A 308 -31.42 -19.19 -9.91
N ASP A 309 -32.37 -18.50 -9.27
CA ASP A 309 -33.73 -18.32 -9.79
C ASP A 309 -34.05 -16.90 -10.33
N ARG A 310 -33.03 -16.10 -10.68
CA ARG A 310 -33.22 -14.87 -11.47
C ARG A 310 -32.52 -15.00 -12.82
N LYS A 311 -33.16 -15.73 -13.74
CA LYS A 311 -32.95 -15.57 -15.19
C LYS A 311 -33.96 -14.56 -15.72
#